data_AF-A0A7J0D1Z8-F1
#
_entry.id   AF-A0A7J0D1Z8-F1
#
_cell.length_a   1.000
_cell.length_b   1.000
_cell.length_c   1.000
_cell.angle_alpha   90.00
_cell.angle_beta   90.00
_cell.angle_gamma   90.00
#
_symmetry.space_group_name_H-M   'P 1'
#
loop_
_entity.id
_entity.type
_entity.pdbx_description
1 polymer ?
#
loop_
_entity_poly.entity_id
_entity_poly.type
_entity_poly.pdbx_seq_one_letter_code
_entity_poly.pdbx_strand_id
1 'polypeptide(L)'
;MRHAVVIGGGIAGLAAAHRLVATGLRVTLLEATARLGGKLMTGEIAGVQVDLGAESMLARRPEAVDLAGAVGLAGRLQPPATATASLWTRDALRPMPKGHVMGVPGDPAALGGVLSPEGLARIAEERELTPTPVGDDVAVGAYVADRLGREVVDRLVEPLLGGVYAGDAYRISMRAAVPQLFEAVKEGGPLLDAVRRIQERAAARQQTGPVFQGIEGASAPCRTPWPTPYGPAAARSSPRRPSSV
;
A
#
# COMPACT_ATOMS: atom_id res chain seq x y z
N MET A 1 26.10 -25.76 -24.73
CA MET A 1 25.24 -25.44 -23.56
C MET A 1 24.68 -24.04 -23.73
N ARG A 2 23.38 -23.83 -23.50
CA ARG A 2 22.77 -22.48 -23.56
C ARG A 2 23.17 -21.69 -22.32
N HIS A 3 23.48 -20.40 -22.52
CA HIS A 3 23.93 -19.48 -21.46
C HIS A 3 23.01 -18.27 -21.45
N ALA A 4 22.52 -17.90 -20.27
CA ALA A 4 21.76 -16.69 -20.05
C ALA A 4 22.56 -15.69 -19.22
N VAL A 5 22.46 -14.41 -19.56
CA VAL A 5 22.99 -13.30 -18.76
C VAL A 5 21.80 -12.54 -18.16
N VAL A 6 21.79 -12.39 -16.83
CA VAL A 6 20.80 -11.63 -16.09
C VAL A 6 21.45 -10.34 -15.61
N ILE A 7 20.85 -9.19 -15.93
CA ILE A 7 21.36 -7.86 -15.54
C ILE A 7 20.50 -7.34 -14.39
N GLY A 8 21.13 -7.09 -13.24
CA GLY A 8 20.53 -6.65 -11.99
C GLY A 8 20.39 -7.78 -10.96
N GLY A 9 20.98 -7.60 -9.80
CA GLY A 9 20.96 -8.49 -8.63
C GLY A 9 19.86 -8.17 -7.61
N GLY A 10 18.79 -7.47 -8.02
CA GLY A 10 17.58 -7.30 -7.22
C GLY A 10 16.70 -8.55 -7.21
N ILE A 11 15.59 -8.52 -6.45
CA ILE A 11 14.68 -9.67 -6.31
C ILE A 11 14.20 -10.25 -7.65
N ALA A 12 13.92 -9.41 -8.65
CA ALA A 12 13.50 -9.85 -9.97
C ALA A 12 14.60 -10.64 -10.70
N GLY A 13 15.84 -10.13 -10.68
CA GLY A 13 16.98 -10.80 -11.31
C GLY A 13 17.39 -12.08 -10.57
N LEU A 14 17.36 -12.07 -9.23
CA LEU A 14 17.60 -13.26 -8.42
C LEU A 14 16.55 -14.34 -8.66
N ALA A 15 15.27 -13.98 -8.72
CA ALA A 15 14.19 -14.91 -9.03
C ALA A 15 14.31 -15.48 -10.46
N ALA A 16 14.67 -14.63 -11.43
CA ALA A 16 14.91 -15.06 -12.81
C ALA A 16 16.11 -16.03 -12.90
N ALA A 17 17.24 -15.69 -12.26
CA ALA A 17 18.41 -16.54 -12.21
C ALA A 17 18.10 -17.89 -11.55
N HIS A 18 17.41 -17.88 -10.42
CA HIS A 18 16.96 -19.10 -9.73
C HIS A 18 16.14 -20.01 -10.66
N ARG A 19 15.14 -19.45 -11.35
CA ARG A 19 14.31 -20.20 -12.31
C ARG A 19 15.13 -20.75 -13.48
N LEU A 20 16.03 -19.95 -14.05
CA LEU A 20 16.85 -20.36 -15.20
C LEU A 20 17.85 -21.46 -14.82
N VAL A 21 18.50 -21.37 -13.65
CA VAL A 21 19.38 -22.43 -13.14
C VAL A 21 18.64 -23.75 -12.99
N ALA A 22 17.40 -23.72 -12.48
CA ALA A 22 16.57 -24.93 -12.35
C ALA A 22 16.25 -25.61 -13.70
N THR A 23 16.34 -24.89 -14.82
CA THR A 23 16.18 -25.46 -16.17
C THR A 23 17.48 -26.06 -16.75
N GLY A 24 18.58 -26.06 -15.98
CA GLY A 24 19.89 -26.56 -16.41
C GLY A 24 20.69 -25.58 -17.27
N LEU A 25 20.26 -24.31 -17.37
CA LEU A 25 21.03 -23.29 -18.06
C LEU A 25 22.22 -22.83 -17.22
N ARG A 26 23.35 -22.57 -17.89
CA ARG A 26 24.41 -21.76 -17.30
C ARG A 26 23.88 -20.32 -17.19
N VAL A 27 24.04 -19.68 -16.02
CA VAL A 27 23.57 -18.31 -15.78
C VAL A 27 24.74 -17.46 -15.28
N THR A 28 24.89 -16.27 -15.86
CA THR A 28 25.74 -15.21 -15.31
C THR A 28 24.84 -14.07 -14.84
N LEU A 29 24.90 -13.71 -13.57
CA LEU A 29 24.21 -12.54 -13.03
C LEU A 29 25.21 -11.40 -12.88
N LEU A 30 24.87 -10.23 -13.41
CA LEU A 30 25.66 -9.01 -13.33
C LEU A 30 24.92 -8.00 -12.46
N GLU A 31 25.54 -7.57 -11.36
CA GLU A 31 25.02 -6.54 -10.47
C GLU A 31 25.98 -5.35 -10.48
N ALA A 32 25.43 -4.14 -10.57
CA ALA A 32 26.23 -2.92 -10.66
C ALA A 32 26.80 -2.48 -9.31
N THR A 33 26.15 -2.83 -8.21
CA THR A 33 26.54 -2.47 -6.85
C THR A 33 27.35 -3.58 -6.17
N ALA A 34 27.89 -3.28 -4.99
CA ALA A 34 28.67 -4.24 -4.20
C ALA A 34 27.83 -5.32 -3.50
N ARG A 35 26.49 -5.29 -3.64
CA ARG A 35 25.59 -6.22 -2.94
C ARG A 35 24.43 -6.67 -3.81
N LEU A 36 23.90 -7.84 -3.52
CA LEU A 36 22.62 -8.31 -4.05
C LEU A 36 21.45 -7.76 -3.20
N GLY A 37 20.23 -7.98 -3.69
CA GLY A 37 18.97 -7.65 -3.02
C GLY A 37 18.27 -6.43 -3.63
N GLY A 38 19.02 -5.49 -4.22
CA GLY A 38 18.45 -4.28 -4.81
C GLY A 38 17.66 -3.46 -3.78
N LYS A 39 16.36 -3.28 -4.01
CA LYS A 39 15.44 -2.58 -3.06
C LYS A 39 15.16 -3.38 -1.77
N LEU A 40 15.54 -4.66 -1.72
CA LEU A 40 15.54 -5.41 -0.47
C LEU A 40 16.83 -5.06 0.27
N MET A 41 16.69 -4.34 1.39
CA MET A 41 17.81 -3.86 2.17
C MET A 41 17.37 -3.78 3.63
N THR A 42 18.17 -4.38 4.50
CA THR A 42 18.05 -4.20 5.94
C THR A 42 19.21 -3.36 6.44
N GLY A 43 19.05 -2.75 7.60
CA GLY A 43 20.13 -2.04 8.29
C GLY A 43 19.75 -1.72 9.71
N GLU A 44 20.55 -0.88 10.36
CA GLU A 44 20.37 -0.54 11.76
C GLU A 44 20.12 0.95 11.93
N ILE A 45 19.08 1.29 12.70
CA ILE A 45 18.81 2.66 13.15
C ILE A 45 18.71 2.63 14.67
N ALA A 46 19.60 3.37 15.34
CA ALA A 46 19.64 3.50 16.80
C ALA A 46 19.65 2.14 17.55
N GLY A 47 20.44 1.16 17.07
CA GLY A 47 20.50 -0.17 17.68
C GLY A 47 19.39 -1.14 17.27
N VAL A 48 18.48 -0.73 16.39
CA VAL A 48 17.31 -1.52 15.96
C VAL A 48 17.45 -1.91 14.49
N GLN A 49 17.31 -3.20 14.19
CA GLN A 49 17.30 -3.69 12.81
C GLN A 49 15.97 -3.32 12.14
N VAL A 50 16.07 -2.72 10.96
CA VAL A 50 14.95 -2.21 10.18
C VAL A 50 15.10 -2.57 8.70
N ASP A 51 13.96 -2.71 8.02
CA ASP A 51 13.91 -2.73 6.57
C ASP A 51 14.06 -1.30 6.03
N LEU A 52 15.10 -1.06 5.24
CA LEU A 52 15.42 0.24 4.62
C LEU A 52 14.79 0.41 3.23
N GLY A 53 14.06 -0.61 2.76
CA GLY A 53 13.39 -0.64 1.47
C GLY A 53 12.06 -1.36 1.56
N ALA A 54 11.90 -2.48 0.86
CA ALA A 54 10.66 -3.26 0.97
C ALA A 54 10.60 -4.03 2.30
N GLU A 55 9.53 -3.81 3.05
CA GLU A 55 9.30 -4.40 4.39
C GLU A 55 8.47 -5.69 4.36
N SER A 56 7.67 -5.89 3.32
CA SER A 56 6.73 -7.02 3.24
C SER A 56 6.39 -7.38 1.80
N MET A 57 5.80 -8.57 1.63
CA MET A 57 5.25 -9.06 0.37
C MET A 57 3.74 -9.31 0.49
N LEU A 58 3.01 -9.14 -0.62
CA LEU A 58 1.58 -9.43 -0.68
C LEU A 58 1.38 -10.95 -0.68
N ALA A 59 0.96 -11.52 0.44
CA ALA A 59 0.79 -12.97 0.61
C ALA A 59 -0.38 -13.55 -0.21
N ARG A 60 -1.30 -12.69 -0.67
CA ARG A 60 -2.38 -13.07 -1.60
C ARG A 60 -1.88 -13.39 -3.02
N ARG A 61 -0.61 -13.13 -3.31
CA ARG A 61 0.05 -13.44 -4.57
C ARG A 61 1.05 -14.58 -4.32
N PRO A 62 0.85 -15.76 -4.95
CA PRO A 62 1.66 -16.94 -4.64
C PRO A 62 3.13 -16.76 -5.04
N GLU A 63 3.44 -15.90 -6.02
CA GLU A 63 4.74 -15.83 -6.66
C GLU A 63 5.90 -15.58 -5.68
N ALA A 64 5.70 -14.71 -4.69
CA ALA A 64 6.73 -14.39 -3.68
C ALA A 64 6.77 -15.43 -2.54
N VAL A 65 5.60 -15.95 -2.14
CA VAL A 65 5.47 -16.99 -1.10
C VAL A 65 6.08 -18.31 -1.59
N ASP A 66 5.78 -18.70 -2.82
CA ASP A 66 6.33 -19.89 -3.48
C ASP A 66 7.84 -19.78 -3.64
N LEU A 67 8.33 -18.59 -4.02
CA LEU A 67 9.77 -18.35 -4.10
C LEU A 67 10.43 -18.51 -2.73
N ALA A 68 9.85 -17.93 -1.67
CA ALA A 68 10.34 -18.11 -0.31
C ALA A 68 10.36 -19.60 0.10
N GLY A 69 9.32 -20.35 -0.25
CA GLY A 69 9.29 -21.81 -0.05
C GLY A 69 10.40 -22.54 -0.81
N ALA A 70 10.58 -22.22 -2.10
CA ALA A 70 11.58 -22.85 -2.95
C ALA A 70 13.02 -22.63 -2.45
N VAL A 71 13.30 -21.51 -1.77
CA VAL A 71 14.63 -21.21 -1.20
C VAL A 71 14.75 -21.57 0.29
N GLY A 72 13.80 -22.34 0.84
CA GLY A 72 13.86 -22.83 2.22
C GLY A 72 13.49 -21.82 3.31
N LEU A 73 12.81 -20.73 2.94
CA LEU A 73 12.38 -19.66 3.87
C LEU A 73 10.91 -19.77 4.30
N ALA A 74 10.16 -20.80 3.88
CA ALA A 74 8.75 -20.96 4.25
C ALA A 74 8.50 -20.90 5.77
N GLY A 75 9.36 -21.54 6.57
CA GLY A 75 9.24 -21.55 8.03
C GLY A 75 9.57 -20.21 8.71
N ARG A 76 10.08 -19.23 7.95
CA ARG A 76 10.41 -17.87 8.43
C ARG A 76 9.40 -16.84 7.97
N LEU A 77 8.38 -17.22 7.21
CA LEU A 77 7.32 -16.30 6.82
C LEU A 77 6.42 -16.01 8.02
N GLN A 78 6.24 -14.72 8.30
CA GLN A 78 5.44 -14.26 9.44
C GLN A 78 4.41 -13.21 9.01
N PRO A 79 3.17 -13.26 9.53
CA PRO A 79 2.24 -12.17 9.35
C PRO A 79 2.71 -10.93 10.14
N PRO A 80 2.35 -9.71 9.72
CA PRO A 80 2.62 -8.51 10.50
C PRO A 80 1.95 -8.60 11.88
N ALA A 81 2.68 -8.15 12.92
CA ALA A 81 2.34 -8.38 14.32
C ALA A 81 0.94 -7.88 14.71
N THR A 82 0.56 -6.67 14.29
CA THR A 82 -0.81 -6.14 14.14
C THR A 82 -0.68 -4.64 13.92
N ALA A 83 -1.22 -4.13 12.81
CA ALA A 83 -1.41 -2.71 12.61
C ALA A 83 -2.75 -2.51 11.92
N THR A 84 -3.60 -1.67 12.50
CA THR A 84 -4.76 -1.14 11.79
C THR A 84 -4.29 0.10 11.04
N ALA A 85 -4.56 0.15 9.74
CA ALA A 85 -4.28 1.34 8.95
C ALA A 85 -5.14 2.51 9.45
N SER A 86 -4.57 3.71 9.45
CA SER A 86 -5.24 4.94 9.84
C SER A 86 -4.94 6.05 8.84
N LEU A 87 -5.86 7.00 8.73
CA LEU A 87 -5.74 8.21 7.92
C LEU A 87 -5.61 9.41 8.84
N TRP A 88 -4.63 10.26 8.58
CA TRP A 88 -4.58 11.60 9.17
C TRP A 88 -5.43 12.54 8.32
N THR A 89 -6.55 12.99 8.85
CA THR A 89 -7.49 13.87 8.13
C THR A 89 -8.24 14.76 9.10
N ARG A 90 -8.39 16.04 8.74
CA ARG A 90 -9.09 17.05 9.54
C ARG A 90 -8.55 17.10 10.98
N ASP A 91 -7.22 17.19 11.09
CA ASP A 91 -6.46 17.28 12.35
C ASP A 91 -6.71 16.14 13.35
N ALA A 92 -7.11 14.97 12.84
CA ALA A 92 -7.34 13.78 13.64
C ALA A 92 -6.80 12.53 12.92
N LEU A 93 -6.26 11.60 13.70
CA LEU A 93 -5.99 10.24 13.24
C LEU A 93 -7.28 9.43 13.30
N ARG A 94 -7.71 8.89 12.16
CA ARG A 94 -8.96 8.13 12.02
C ARG A 94 -8.67 6.72 11.52
N PRO A 95 -9.40 5.70 11.99
CA PRO A 95 -9.29 4.35 11.42
C PRO A 95 -9.56 4.37 9.92
N MET A 96 -8.86 3.53 9.17
CA MET A 96 -9.14 3.33 7.75
C MET A 96 -10.60 2.89 7.56
N PRO A 97 -11.41 3.59 6.73
CA PRO A 97 -12.74 3.15 6.37
C PRO A 97 -12.72 1.72 5.84
N LYS A 98 -13.71 0.90 6.21
CA LYS A 98 -13.90 -0.41 5.58
C LYS A 98 -14.68 -0.23 4.28
N GLY A 99 -14.72 -1.28 3.46
CA GLY A 99 -15.58 -1.24 2.27
C GLY A 99 -15.07 -0.31 1.18
N HIS A 100 -13.75 -0.23 0.98
CA HIS A 100 -13.16 0.38 -0.22
C HIS A 100 -12.36 -0.63 -1.07
N VAL A 101 -12.04 -0.25 -2.30
CA VAL A 101 -11.03 -0.90 -3.16
C VAL A 101 -9.95 0.14 -3.48
N MET A 102 -8.74 -0.04 -2.92
CA MET A 102 -7.64 0.92 -3.08
C MET A 102 -8.05 2.39 -2.83
N GLY A 103 -8.87 2.62 -1.80
CA GLY A 103 -9.38 3.95 -1.43
C GLY A 103 -10.65 4.40 -2.13
N VAL A 104 -11.10 3.71 -3.17
CA VAL A 104 -12.40 4.03 -3.79
C VAL A 104 -13.51 3.39 -2.96
N PRO A 105 -14.42 4.17 -2.37
CA PRO A 105 -15.44 3.64 -1.45
C PRO A 105 -16.57 2.93 -2.19
N GLY A 106 -17.17 1.92 -1.55
CA GLY A 106 -18.43 1.31 -2.00
C GLY A 106 -19.65 1.84 -1.23
N ASP A 107 -19.44 2.35 -0.02
CA ASP A 107 -20.51 2.86 0.85
C ASP A 107 -20.12 4.22 1.44
N PRO A 108 -20.87 5.30 1.13
CA PRO A 108 -20.62 6.63 1.69
C PRO A 108 -20.75 6.67 3.22
N ALA A 109 -21.54 5.79 3.82
CA ALA A 109 -21.73 5.77 5.27
C ALA A 109 -20.42 5.47 6.04
N ALA A 110 -19.47 4.77 5.41
CA ALA A 110 -18.16 4.47 5.98
C ALA A 110 -17.20 5.67 6.00
N LEU A 111 -17.56 6.79 5.37
CA LEU A 111 -16.69 7.96 5.18
C LEU A 111 -16.94 9.08 6.19
N GLY A 112 -17.82 8.84 7.17
CA GLY A 112 -18.09 9.75 8.26
C GLY A 112 -16.80 10.17 8.99
N GLY A 113 -16.58 11.48 9.08
CA GLY A 113 -15.38 12.07 9.70
C GLY A 113 -14.14 12.10 8.82
N VAL A 114 -14.07 11.30 7.75
CA VAL A 114 -13.02 11.41 6.72
C VAL A 114 -13.33 12.54 5.75
N LEU A 115 -14.61 12.64 5.35
CA LEU A 115 -15.13 13.67 4.45
C LEU A 115 -15.98 14.71 5.17
N SER A 116 -16.11 15.89 4.56
CA SER A 116 -17.06 16.92 4.94
C SER A 116 -18.51 16.52 4.64
N PRO A 117 -19.51 17.16 5.29
CA PRO A 117 -20.91 17.02 4.89
C PRO A 117 -21.14 17.34 3.40
N GLU A 118 -20.44 18.34 2.86
CA GLU A 118 -20.51 18.73 1.45
C GLU A 118 -19.94 17.65 0.54
N GLY A 119 -18.83 17.02 0.94
CA GLY A 119 -18.24 15.88 0.24
C GLY A 119 -19.15 14.66 0.23
N LEU A 120 -19.83 14.37 1.35
CA LEU A 120 -20.83 13.30 1.42
C LEU A 120 -22.05 13.59 0.54
N ALA A 121 -22.53 14.84 0.53
CA ALA A 121 -23.61 15.26 -0.36
C ALA A 121 -23.23 15.11 -1.84
N ARG A 122 -22.00 15.49 -2.20
CA ARG A 122 -21.49 15.32 -3.57
C ARG A 122 -21.44 13.85 -4.01
N ILE A 123 -21.17 12.92 -3.10
CA ILE A 123 -21.22 11.48 -3.41
C ILE A 123 -22.67 11.02 -3.66
N ALA A 124 -23.66 11.58 -2.95
CA ALA A 124 -25.06 11.19 -3.12
C ALA A 124 -25.60 11.51 -4.53
N GLU A 125 -25.04 12.51 -5.20
CA GLU A 125 -25.38 12.91 -6.57
C GLU A 125 -24.89 11.92 -7.64
N GLU A 126 -24.03 10.95 -7.29
CA GLU A 126 -23.34 10.09 -8.26
C GLU A 126 -24.27 9.27 -9.16
N ARG A 127 -25.45 8.90 -8.63
CA ARG A 127 -26.45 8.11 -9.37
C ARG A 127 -27.13 8.91 -10.49
N GLU A 128 -27.18 10.24 -10.34
CA GLU A 128 -27.79 11.15 -11.33
C GLU A 128 -26.79 11.57 -12.41
N LEU A 129 -25.49 11.32 -12.19
CA LEU A 129 -24.44 11.66 -13.15
C LEU A 129 -24.45 10.70 -14.35
N THR A 130 -24.41 11.27 -15.55
CA THR A 130 -24.20 10.51 -16.79
C THR A 130 -22.94 9.64 -16.65
N PRO A 131 -22.97 8.36 -17.09
CA PRO A 131 -21.79 7.50 -17.05
C PRO A 131 -20.58 8.17 -17.71
N THR A 132 -19.46 8.19 -17.01
CA THR A 132 -18.21 8.74 -17.54
C THR A 132 -17.58 7.66 -18.43
N PRO A 133 -17.41 7.89 -19.75
CA PRO A 133 -16.78 6.91 -20.62
C PRO A 133 -15.33 6.70 -20.20
N VAL A 134 -14.91 5.44 -20.15
CA VAL A 134 -13.52 5.05 -19.96
C VAL A 134 -13.03 4.48 -21.27
N GLY A 135 -11.99 5.12 -21.84
CA GLY A 135 -11.30 4.62 -23.02
C GLY A 135 -10.40 3.43 -22.69
N ASP A 136 -9.24 3.35 -23.35
CA ASP A 136 -8.28 2.26 -23.09
C ASP A 136 -7.63 2.34 -21.71
N ASP A 137 -7.55 3.54 -21.13
CA ASP A 137 -7.01 3.80 -19.81
C ASP A 137 -7.50 5.14 -19.27
N VAL A 138 -7.44 5.33 -17.95
CA VAL A 138 -7.75 6.59 -17.29
C VAL A 138 -6.98 6.69 -15.98
N ALA A 139 -6.63 7.91 -15.55
CA ALA A 139 -6.08 8.11 -14.23
C ALA A 139 -7.16 7.84 -13.16
N VAL A 140 -6.81 7.05 -12.15
CA VAL A 140 -7.74 6.67 -11.09
C VAL A 140 -8.25 7.87 -10.30
N GLY A 141 -7.38 8.83 -9.96
CA GLY A 141 -7.77 10.06 -9.27
C GLY A 141 -8.69 10.93 -10.12
N ALA A 142 -8.41 11.08 -11.42
CA ALA A 142 -9.25 11.85 -12.32
C ALA A 142 -10.67 11.26 -12.43
N TYR A 143 -10.77 9.94 -12.65
CA TYR A 143 -12.07 9.28 -12.75
C TYR A 143 -12.86 9.35 -11.44
N VAL A 144 -12.20 9.14 -10.29
CA VAL A 144 -12.88 9.22 -8.99
C VAL A 144 -13.31 10.66 -8.68
N ALA A 145 -12.52 11.67 -9.02
CA ALA A 145 -12.89 13.07 -8.84
C ALA A 145 -14.15 13.43 -9.64
N ASP A 146 -14.26 12.96 -10.88
CA ASP A 146 -15.43 13.23 -11.72
C ASP A 146 -16.69 12.54 -11.17
N ARG A 147 -16.57 11.31 -10.67
CA ARG A 147 -17.71 10.54 -10.15
C ARG A 147 -18.10 10.95 -8.73
N LEU A 148 -17.15 10.95 -7.80
CA LEU A 148 -17.40 11.07 -6.35
C LEU A 148 -16.93 12.40 -5.74
N GLY A 149 -16.24 13.24 -6.51
CA GLY A 149 -15.71 14.52 -6.06
C GLY A 149 -14.25 14.46 -5.59
N ARG A 150 -13.57 15.61 -5.66
CA ARG A 150 -12.14 15.74 -5.34
C ARG A 150 -11.80 15.40 -3.89
N GLU A 151 -12.69 15.68 -2.93
CA GLU A 151 -12.41 15.41 -1.51
C GLU A 151 -12.17 13.91 -1.26
N VAL A 152 -12.87 13.02 -1.98
CA VAL A 152 -12.65 11.57 -1.91
C VAL A 152 -11.25 11.21 -2.38
N VAL A 153 -10.77 11.86 -3.43
CA VAL A 153 -9.42 11.64 -3.95
C VAL A 153 -8.41 12.10 -2.91
N ASP A 154 -8.48 13.36 -2.51
CA ASP A 154 -7.46 14.00 -1.68
C ASP A 154 -7.37 13.39 -0.27
N ARG A 155 -8.48 12.85 0.27
CA ARG A 155 -8.54 12.36 1.66
C ARG A 155 -8.52 10.85 1.81
N LEU A 156 -8.70 10.10 0.72
CA LEU A 156 -8.77 8.65 0.78
C LEU A 156 -7.99 7.96 -0.34
N VAL A 157 -8.22 8.30 -1.61
CA VAL A 157 -7.56 7.63 -2.74
C VAL A 157 -6.07 7.99 -2.81
N GLU A 158 -5.74 9.29 -2.76
CA GLU A 158 -4.37 9.79 -2.85
C GLU A 158 -3.50 9.28 -1.69
N PRO A 159 -3.91 9.33 -0.41
CA PRO A 159 -3.09 8.78 0.67
C PRO A 159 -2.82 7.28 0.52
N LEU A 160 -3.79 6.51 0.02
CA LEU A 160 -3.63 5.07 -0.16
C LEU A 160 -2.75 4.73 -1.37
N LEU A 161 -3.04 5.31 -2.53
CA LEU A 161 -2.27 5.05 -3.75
C LEU A 161 -0.89 5.67 -3.69
N GLY A 162 -0.76 6.87 -3.13
CA GLY A 162 0.52 7.51 -2.84
C GLY A 162 1.35 6.67 -1.86
N GLY A 163 0.74 6.05 -0.85
CA GLY A 163 1.43 5.12 0.05
C GLY A 163 1.95 3.85 -0.63
N VAL A 164 1.25 3.33 -1.65
CA VAL A 164 1.62 2.09 -2.35
C VAL A 164 2.60 2.36 -3.51
N TYR A 165 2.36 3.41 -4.28
CA TYR A 165 3.05 3.68 -5.55
C TYR A 165 4.01 4.87 -5.47
N ALA A 166 4.01 5.65 -4.38
CA ALA A 166 4.75 6.90 -4.24
C ALA A 166 4.53 7.87 -5.41
N GLY A 167 3.30 7.89 -5.96
CA GLY A 167 2.92 8.66 -7.13
C GLY A 167 1.58 9.38 -6.95
N ASP A 168 1.32 10.29 -7.87
CA ASP A 168 0.10 11.12 -7.93
C ASP A 168 -1.08 10.33 -8.50
N ALA A 169 -2.19 10.19 -7.76
CA ALA A 169 -3.37 9.45 -8.19
C ALA A 169 -4.00 10.03 -9.46
N TYR A 170 -3.82 11.30 -9.77
CA TYR A 170 -4.25 11.91 -11.04
C TYR A 170 -3.37 11.51 -12.24
N ARG A 171 -2.30 10.74 -12.00
CA ARG A 171 -1.40 10.21 -13.04
C ARG A 171 -1.27 8.69 -13.01
N ILE A 172 -1.71 8.04 -11.94
CA ILE A 172 -1.70 6.58 -11.82
C ILE A 172 -2.79 5.98 -12.72
N SER A 173 -2.38 5.16 -13.69
CA SER A 173 -3.27 4.36 -14.54
C SER A 173 -4.17 3.46 -13.70
N MET A 174 -5.49 3.60 -13.86
CA MET A 174 -6.47 2.74 -13.21
C MET A 174 -6.34 1.30 -13.69
N ARG A 175 -6.09 1.10 -15.00
CA ARG A 175 -5.93 -0.23 -15.60
C ARG A 175 -4.74 -0.98 -15.00
N ALA A 176 -3.63 -0.30 -14.77
CA ALA A 176 -2.42 -0.90 -14.21
C ALA A 176 -2.51 -1.08 -12.69
N ALA A 177 -2.96 -0.05 -11.96
CA ALA A 177 -2.90 -0.03 -10.50
C ALA A 177 -4.08 -0.72 -9.82
N VAL A 178 -5.27 -0.69 -10.44
CA VAL A 178 -6.51 -1.22 -9.87
C VAL A 178 -7.34 -1.93 -10.96
N PRO A 179 -6.81 -3.00 -11.61
CA PRO A 179 -7.41 -3.60 -12.80
C PRO A 179 -8.85 -4.08 -12.59
N GLN A 180 -9.16 -4.60 -11.40
CA GLN A 180 -10.52 -5.01 -11.03
C GLN A 180 -11.53 -3.86 -11.00
N LEU A 181 -11.09 -2.65 -10.65
CA LEU A 181 -11.92 -1.45 -10.71
C LEU A 181 -12.10 -0.98 -12.15
N PHE A 182 -11.03 -1.01 -12.94
CA PHE A 182 -11.06 -0.65 -14.35
C PHE A 182 -12.06 -1.51 -15.14
N GLU A 183 -12.03 -2.83 -14.97
CA GLU A 183 -13.00 -3.71 -15.63
C GLU A 183 -14.43 -3.47 -15.14
N ALA A 184 -14.64 -3.26 -13.83
CA ALA A 184 -15.98 -3.00 -13.28
C ALA A 184 -16.55 -1.66 -13.76
N VAL A 185 -15.71 -0.66 -13.98
CA VAL A 185 -16.10 0.64 -14.54
C VAL A 185 -16.44 0.54 -16.03
N LYS A 186 -15.73 -0.29 -16.79
CA LYS A 186 -16.05 -0.57 -18.20
C LYS A 186 -17.42 -1.24 -18.38
N GLU A 187 -17.87 -2.03 -17.41
CA GLU A 187 -19.25 -2.55 -17.38
C GLU A 187 -20.31 -1.42 -17.24
N GLY A 188 -19.89 -0.24 -16.78
CA GLY A 188 -20.74 0.94 -16.62
C GLY A 188 -21.52 0.99 -15.30
N GLY A 189 -22.37 2.02 -15.19
CA GLY A 189 -23.20 2.29 -14.01
C GLY A 189 -22.47 3.03 -12.88
N PRO A 190 -23.09 3.13 -11.70
CA PRO A 190 -22.51 3.83 -10.55
C PRO A 190 -21.24 3.15 -10.01
N LEU A 191 -20.22 3.96 -9.73
CA LEU A 191 -18.92 3.57 -9.20
C LEU A 191 -19.04 2.93 -7.81
N LEU A 192 -19.92 3.45 -6.94
CA LEU A 192 -20.17 2.84 -5.64
C LEU A 192 -20.64 1.38 -5.77
N ASP A 193 -21.53 1.13 -6.75
CA ASP A 193 -22.06 -0.22 -6.99
C ASP A 193 -20.98 -1.13 -7.61
N ALA A 194 -20.12 -0.60 -8.48
CA ALA A 194 -18.96 -1.33 -9.01
C ALA A 194 -18.01 -1.77 -7.89
N VAL A 195 -17.72 -0.91 -6.92
CA VAL A 195 -16.88 -1.26 -5.76
C VAL A 195 -17.55 -2.32 -4.88
N ARG A 196 -18.85 -2.22 -4.61
CA ARG A 196 -19.59 -3.25 -3.85
C ARG A 196 -19.53 -4.61 -4.53
N ARG A 197 -19.76 -4.67 -5.85
CA ARG A 197 -19.66 -5.93 -6.62
C ARG A 197 -18.26 -6.55 -6.52
N ILE A 198 -17.20 -5.75 -6.56
CA ILE A 198 -15.82 -6.24 -6.38
C ILE A 198 -15.65 -6.85 -4.97
N GLN A 199 -16.19 -6.20 -3.94
CA GLN A 199 -16.09 -6.67 -2.56
C GLN A 199 -16.88 -7.94 -2.31
N GLU A 200 -18.09 -8.04 -2.85
CA GLU A 200 -18.92 -9.25 -2.78
C GLU A 200 -18.21 -10.42 -3.47
N ARG A 201 -17.65 -10.21 -4.66
CA ARG A 201 -16.83 -11.22 -5.36
C ARG A 201 -15.60 -11.62 -4.55
N ALA A 202 -14.94 -10.68 -3.86
CA ALA A 202 -13.78 -10.97 -3.02
C ALA A 202 -14.17 -11.76 -1.74
N ALA A 203 -15.29 -11.41 -1.11
CA ALA A 203 -15.81 -12.10 0.06
C ALA A 203 -16.22 -13.55 -0.28
N ALA A 204 -16.87 -13.75 -1.44
CA ALA A 204 -17.26 -15.07 -1.93
C ALA A 204 -16.05 -16.00 -2.20
N ARG A 205 -14.88 -15.43 -2.55
CA ARG A 205 -13.65 -16.19 -2.80
C ARG A 205 -12.97 -16.72 -1.54
N GLN A 206 -13.47 -16.39 -0.34
CA GLN A 206 -12.96 -16.88 0.96
C GLN A 206 -11.42 -16.94 1.03
N GLN A 207 -10.73 -15.87 0.63
CA GLN A 207 -9.26 -15.83 0.75
C GLN A 207 -8.89 -15.81 2.24
N THR A 208 -8.52 -16.97 2.76
CA THR A 208 -8.04 -17.15 4.13
C THR A 208 -6.54 -16.89 4.18
N GLY A 209 -6.08 -16.17 5.20
CA GLY A 209 -4.67 -15.84 5.39
C GLY A 209 -4.39 -14.33 5.46
N PRO A 210 -3.17 -13.94 5.89
CA PRO A 210 -2.80 -12.55 6.03
C PRO A 210 -2.71 -11.85 4.67
N VAL A 211 -2.92 -10.54 4.63
CA VAL A 211 -2.75 -9.74 3.40
C VAL A 211 -1.28 -9.67 3.03
N PHE A 212 -0.43 -9.42 4.02
CA PHE A 212 1.01 -9.28 3.88
C PHE A 212 1.75 -10.33 4.71
N GLN A 213 2.95 -10.68 4.27
CA GLN A 213 3.91 -11.44 5.06
C GLN A 213 5.27 -10.75 5.02
N GLY A 214 5.97 -10.78 6.14
CA GLY A 214 7.39 -10.47 6.24
C GLY A 214 8.21 -11.76 6.37
N ILE A 215 9.53 -11.61 6.37
CA ILE A 215 10.47 -12.71 6.66
C ILE A 215 11.10 -12.44 8.02
N GLU A 216 11.04 -13.39 8.93
CA GLU A 216 11.67 -13.32 10.24
C GLU A 216 13.17 -13.00 10.10
N GLY A 217 13.65 -11.98 10.81
CA GLY A 217 15.03 -11.53 10.75
C GLY A 217 15.35 -10.57 9.59
N ALA A 218 14.39 -10.24 8.73
CA ALA A 218 14.47 -9.04 7.87
C ALA A 218 14.18 -7.77 8.69
N SER A 219 13.16 -7.85 9.54
CA SER A 219 12.80 -6.85 10.56
C SER A 219 13.04 -7.44 11.95
N ALA A 220 13.75 -6.74 12.84
CA ALA A 220 13.72 -7.11 14.25
C ALA A 220 12.28 -6.99 14.75
N PRO A 221 11.76 -7.94 15.54
CA PRO A 221 10.48 -7.75 16.18
C PRO A 221 10.65 -6.56 17.14
N CYS A 222 9.98 -5.44 16.86
CA CYS A 222 9.93 -4.29 17.75
C CYS A 222 9.13 -4.67 19.00
N ARG A 223 9.76 -5.44 19.90
CA ARG A 223 9.19 -5.88 21.18
C ARG A 223 9.41 -4.84 22.29
N THR A 224 10.24 -3.84 22.04
CA THR A 224 10.49 -2.72 22.96
C THR A 224 9.70 -1.49 22.50
N PRO A 225 8.90 -0.87 23.39
CA PRO A 225 8.30 0.42 23.08
C PRO A 225 9.41 1.43 22.76
N TRP A 226 9.18 2.24 21.73
CA TRP A 226 10.05 3.35 21.37
C TRP A 226 10.28 4.23 22.62
N PRO A 227 11.52 4.51 23.04
CA PRO A 227 11.74 5.45 24.13
C PRO A 227 11.17 6.81 23.71
N THR A 228 10.14 7.28 24.39
CA THR A 228 9.56 8.60 24.16
C THR A 228 10.65 9.65 24.38
N PRO A 229 11.02 10.46 23.37
CA PRO A 229 12.00 11.54 23.56
C PRO A 229 11.43 12.70 24.41
N TYR A 230 10.14 12.65 24.76
CA TYR A 230 9.49 13.61 25.63
C TYR A 230 8.92 12.88 26.85
N GLY A 231 9.66 12.95 27.96
CA GLY A 231 9.06 12.81 29.30
C GLY A 231 8.03 13.93 29.53
N PRO A 232 7.13 13.79 30.50
CA PRO A 232 6.12 14.80 30.79
C PRO A 232 6.82 16.14 30.99
N ALA A 233 6.39 17.16 30.24
CA ALA A 233 6.86 18.52 30.41
C ALA A 233 6.62 18.93 31.87
N ALA A 234 7.65 18.82 32.70
CA ALA A 234 7.68 19.47 33.99
C ALA A 234 7.59 20.96 33.70
N ALA A 235 6.43 21.55 33.98
CA ALA A 235 6.21 22.98 33.97
C ALA A 235 7.21 23.63 34.94
N ARG A 236 8.40 23.98 34.43
CA ARG A 236 9.33 24.85 35.13
C ARG A 236 8.82 26.26 34.91
N SER A 237 8.16 26.79 35.93
CA SER A 237 7.91 28.22 36.07
C SER A 237 9.25 28.95 36.01
N SER A 238 9.45 29.73 34.93
CA SER A 238 10.51 30.72 34.86
C SER A 238 10.25 31.81 35.92
N PRO A 239 11.22 32.17 36.77
CA PRO A 239 11.08 33.35 37.62
C PRO A 239 11.07 34.60 36.73
N ARG A 240 10.02 35.42 36.88
CA ARG A 240 9.94 36.76 36.28
C ARG A 240 11.13 37.59 36.76
N ARG A 241 11.92 38.14 35.84
CA ARG A 241 12.84 39.24 36.15
C ARG A 241 12.03 40.49 36.52
N PRO A 242 12.44 41.27 37.54
CA PRO A 242 11.81 42.55 37.83
C PRO A 242 12.14 43.56 36.73
N SER A 243 11.10 44.26 36.28
CA SER A 243 11.16 45.42 35.40
C SER A 243 11.91 46.58 36.07
N SER A 244 12.91 47.11 35.36
CA SER A 244 13.45 48.46 35.59
C SER A 244 13.26 49.21 34.26
N VAL A 245 12.20 50.01 34.18
CA VAL A 245 12.15 51.49 34.11
C VAL A 245 10.69 51.87 34.36
#